data_AF-A0A848XSM5-F1
#
_entry.id   AF-A0A848XSM5-F1
#
_cell.length_a   1.000
_cell.length_b   1.000
_cell.length_c   1.000
_cell.angle_alpha   90.00
_cell.angle_beta   90.00
_cell.angle_gamma   90.00
#
_symmetry.space_group_name_H-M   'P 1'
#
loop_
_entity.id
_entity.type
_entity.pdbx_description
1 polymer ?
#
loop_
_entity_poly.entity_id
_entity_poly.type
_entity_poly.pdbx_seq_one_letter_code
_entity_poly.pdbx_strand_id
1 'polypeptide(L)'
;MIRLAFLLAVSLLAAFADGAAEGRRGNQHLAVGAVDEAVAEYEAGLAATERQPGVIRTALWNNLGLALYQQEAFTEAAVAFEEALRSAETTEARARFAYNAGTALAQADSLHAALAHLRRALIAQPDFPEARHNHEWVHRRLAGEPPPEDNTPPEPSDFAEQLKARADSLVAARQYMEALTLMLDGLQQDSTVAAFGDFMQRLDAVVQIDTSDSTPPPDSL
;
A
#
# COMPACT_ATOMS: atom_id res chain seq x y z
N MET A 1 2.44 -48.23 -31.86
CA MET A 1 2.48 -47.13 -32.85
C MET A 1 1.59 -45.94 -32.49
N ILE A 2 0.41 -46.14 -31.87
CA ILE A 2 -0.52 -45.05 -31.49
C ILE A 2 0.05 -44.08 -30.43
N ARG A 3 0.79 -44.57 -29.42
CA ARG A 3 1.39 -43.71 -28.37
C ARG A 3 2.45 -42.73 -28.88
N LEU A 4 3.21 -43.13 -29.91
CA LEU A 4 4.27 -42.31 -30.50
C LEU A 4 3.68 -41.18 -31.35
N ALA A 5 2.60 -41.46 -32.09
CA ALA A 5 1.87 -40.45 -32.86
C ALA A 5 1.14 -39.43 -31.97
N PHE A 6 0.60 -39.86 -30.82
CA PHE A 6 -0.04 -38.95 -29.86
C PHE A 6 0.96 -38.01 -29.19
N LEU A 7 2.13 -38.52 -28.78
CA LEU A 7 3.21 -37.69 -28.23
C LEU A 7 3.76 -36.70 -29.27
N LEU A 8 3.91 -37.12 -30.54
CA LEU A 8 4.30 -36.24 -31.66
C LEU A 8 3.24 -35.18 -31.97
N ALA A 9 1.95 -35.51 -31.92
CA ALA A 9 0.87 -34.56 -32.17
C ALA A 9 0.74 -33.52 -31.04
N VAL A 10 0.88 -33.94 -29.78
CA VAL A 10 0.89 -33.04 -28.61
C VAL A 10 2.12 -32.13 -28.63
N SER A 11 3.28 -32.65 -29.03
CA SER A 11 4.51 -31.84 -29.15
C SER A 11 4.50 -30.91 -30.39
N LEU A 12 3.80 -31.27 -31.48
CA LEU A 12 3.57 -30.35 -32.60
C LEU A 12 2.60 -29.22 -32.24
N LEU A 13 1.53 -29.50 -31.50
CA LEU A 13 0.58 -28.50 -31.02
C LEU A 13 1.23 -27.51 -30.04
N ALA A 14 2.09 -28.01 -29.14
CA ALA A 14 2.87 -27.18 -28.24
C ALA A 14 3.90 -26.28 -28.95
N ALA A 15 4.31 -26.62 -30.18
CA ALA A 15 5.22 -25.79 -30.98
C ALA A 15 4.53 -24.56 -31.62
N PHE A 16 3.19 -24.49 -31.59
CA PHE A 16 2.40 -23.34 -32.08
C PHE A 16 1.70 -22.56 -30.95
N ALA A 17 1.80 -23.01 -29.70
CA ALA A 17 1.29 -22.27 -28.55
C ALA A 17 2.29 -21.19 -28.16
N ASP A 18 2.01 -19.95 -28.55
CA ASP A 18 2.72 -18.76 -28.07
C ASP A 18 1.87 -18.16 -26.95
N GLY A 19 2.36 -18.23 -25.70
CA GLY A 19 1.62 -17.78 -24.52
C GLY A 19 1.09 -16.35 -24.60
N ALA A 20 1.55 -15.53 -25.54
CA ALA A 20 0.94 -14.24 -25.85
C ALA A 20 -0.50 -14.36 -26.37
N ALA A 21 -0.85 -15.41 -27.12
CA ALA A 21 -2.19 -15.66 -27.64
C ALA A 21 -3.17 -16.03 -26.51
N GLU A 22 -2.78 -16.97 -25.66
CA GLU A 22 -3.47 -17.32 -24.42
C GLU A 22 -3.66 -16.09 -23.53
N GLY A 23 -2.60 -15.30 -23.32
CA GLY A 23 -2.69 -14.06 -22.54
C GLY A 23 -3.69 -13.05 -23.11
N ARG A 24 -3.80 -12.93 -24.44
CA ARG A 24 -4.81 -12.07 -25.07
C ARG A 24 -6.24 -12.58 -24.85
N ARG A 25 -6.47 -13.90 -24.97
CA ARG A 25 -7.78 -14.50 -24.68
C ARG A 25 -8.15 -14.32 -23.21
N GLY A 26 -7.21 -14.54 -22.30
CA GLY A 26 -7.42 -14.30 -20.88
C GLY A 26 -7.85 -12.85 -20.59
N ASN A 27 -7.18 -11.88 -21.21
CA ASN A 27 -7.56 -10.46 -21.08
C ASN A 27 -8.97 -10.17 -21.62
N GLN A 28 -9.37 -10.82 -22.73
CA GLN A 28 -10.72 -10.68 -23.30
C GLN A 28 -11.78 -11.25 -22.34
N HIS A 29 -11.50 -12.40 -21.73
CA HIS A 29 -12.38 -13.00 -20.73
C HIS A 29 -12.49 -12.14 -19.46
N LEU A 30 -11.37 -11.61 -18.93
CA LEU A 30 -11.41 -10.65 -17.82
C LEU A 30 -12.25 -9.41 -18.15
N ALA A 31 -12.13 -8.87 -19.37
CA ALA A 31 -12.86 -7.67 -19.77
C ALA A 31 -14.39 -7.87 -19.77
N VAL A 32 -14.87 -9.10 -19.92
CA VAL A 32 -16.30 -9.45 -19.86
C VAL A 32 -16.71 -10.08 -18.51
N GLY A 33 -15.81 -10.11 -17.52
CA GLY A 33 -16.06 -10.68 -16.19
C GLY A 33 -16.05 -12.21 -16.13
N ALA A 34 -15.60 -12.88 -17.20
CA ALA A 34 -15.43 -14.33 -17.26
C ALA A 34 -14.10 -14.71 -16.59
N VAL A 35 -14.04 -14.59 -15.26
CA VAL A 35 -12.78 -14.68 -14.51
C VAL A 35 -12.20 -16.10 -14.52
N ASP A 36 -13.04 -17.13 -14.43
CA ASP A 36 -12.61 -18.54 -14.44
C ASP A 36 -11.95 -18.91 -15.78
N GLU A 37 -12.56 -18.49 -16.90
CA GLU A 37 -12.00 -18.68 -18.22
C GLU A 37 -10.69 -17.92 -18.40
N ALA A 38 -10.57 -16.72 -17.83
CA ALA A 38 -9.33 -15.97 -17.87
C ALA A 38 -8.19 -16.67 -17.13
N VAL A 39 -8.46 -17.21 -15.93
CA VAL A 39 -7.48 -18.01 -15.16
C VAL A 39 -7.00 -19.19 -16.00
N ALA A 40 -7.92 -19.97 -16.58
CA ALA A 40 -7.57 -21.14 -17.39
C ALA A 40 -6.70 -20.76 -18.61
N GLU A 41 -6.99 -19.63 -19.26
CA GLU A 41 -6.17 -19.12 -20.37
C GLU A 41 -4.78 -18.69 -19.91
N TYR A 42 -4.64 -17.98 -18.80
CA TYR A 42 -3.32 -17.61 -18.29
C TYR A 42 -2.49 -18.83 -17.89
N GLU A 43 -3.09 -19.83 -17.24
CA GLU A 43 -2.43 -21.10 -16.91
C GLU A 43 -1.97 -21.85 -18.17
N ALA A 44 -2.80 -21.90 -19.21
CA ALA A 44 -2.42 -22.48 -20.50
C ALA A 44 -1.23 -21.74 -21.12
N GLY A 45 -1.22 -20.41 -21.07
CA GLY A 45 -0.10 -19.59 -21.56
C GLY A 45 1.19 -19.84 -20.76
N LEU A 46 1.07 -20.03 -19.44
CA LEU A 46 2.20 -20.38 -18.58
C LEU A 46 2.74 -21.78 -18.88
N ALA A 47 1.87 -22.75 -19.19
CA ALA A 47 2.32 -24.07 -19.64
C ALA A 47 3.06 -24.00 -20.98
N ALA A 48 2.56 -23.20 -21.94
CA ALA A 48 3.20 -23.01 -23.24
C ALA A 48 4.58 -22.33 -23.15
N THR A 49 4.77 -21.46 -22.15
CA THR A 49 6.01 -20.68 -21.95
C THR A 49 6.96 -21.29 -20.91
N GLU A 50 6.72 -22.51 -20.42
CA GLU A 50 7.49 -23.13 -19.33
C GLU A 50 9.00 -23.12 -19.57
N ARG A 51 9.42 -23.40 -20.81
CA ARG A 51 10.84 -23.44 -21.21
C ARG A 51 11.40 -22.11 -21.72
N GLN A 52 10.59 -21.06 -21.75
CA GLN A 52 10.92 -19.76 -22.31
C GLN A 52 10.59 -18.66 -21.29
N PRO A 53 11.43 -18.49 -20.25
CA PRO A 53 11.29 -17.35 -19.36
C PRO A 53 11.47 -16.05 -20.15
N GLY A 54 10.71 -15.02 -19.79
CA GLY A 54 10.78 -13.71 -20.44
C GLY A 54 9.54 -12.88 -20.19
N VAL A 55 9.48 -11.71 -20.82
CA VAL A 55 8.44 -10.69 -20.59
C VAL A 55 7.02 -11.25 -20.72
N ILE A 56 6.76 -12.15 -21.68
CA ILE A 56 5.45 -12.78 -21.86
C ILE A 56 5.08 -13.61 -20.63
N ARG A 57 5.98 -14.48 -20.16
CA ARG A 57 5.76 -15.31 -18.96
C ARG A 57 5.55 -14.46 -17.72
N THR A 58 6.33 -13.39 -17.55
CA THR A 58 6.16 -12.44 -16.44
C THR A 58 4.79 -11.76 -16.48
N ALA A 59 4.34 -11.33 -17.65
CA ALA A 59 3.02 -10.72 -17.83
C ALA A 59 1.87 -11.70 -17.54
N LEU A 60 2.01 -12.95 -17.97
CA LEU A 60 1.04 -14.01 -17.69
C LEU A 60 0.91 -14.28 -16.19
N TRP A 61 2.03 -14.39 -15.46
CA TRP A 61 2.00 -14.54 -14.00
C TRP A 61 1.31 -13.35 -13.30
N ASN A 62 1.60 -12.13 -13.73
CA ASN A 62 0.93 -10.95 -13.18
C ASN A 62 -0.59 -10.99 -13.45
N ASN A 63 -1.00 -11.33 -14.66
CA ASN A 63 -2.42 -11.32 -15.02
C ASN A 63 -3.18 -12.47 -14.36
N LEU A 64 -2.55 -13.64 -14.21
CA LEU A 64 -3.06 -14.73 -13.39
C LEU A 64 -3.28 -14.27 -11.95
N GLY A 65 -2.30 -13.59 -11.35
CA GLY A 65 -2.43 -13.03 -10.01
C GLY A 65 -3.60 -12.05 -9.87
N LEU A 66 -3.83 -11.19 -10.87
CA LEU A 66 -4.97 -10.27 -10.88
C LEU A 66 -6.32 -11.00 -10.98
N ALA A 67 -6.41 -12.03 -11.82
CA ALA A 67 -7.61 -12.83 -11.98
C ALA A 67 -7.93 -13.62 -10.69
N LEU A 68 -6.92 -14.26 -10.09
CA LEU A 68 -7.05 -14.96 -8.82
C LEU A 68 -7.45 -14.02 -7.68
N TYR A 69 -6.92 -12.80 -7.66
CA TYR A 69 -7.32 -11.78 -6.69
C TYR A 69 -8.81 -11.41 -6.84
N GLN A 70 -9.34 -11.32 -8.07
CA GLN A 70 -10.77 -11.09 -8.31
C GLN A 70 -11.65 -12.27 -7.88
N GLN A 71 -11.12 -13.49 -7.88
CA GLN A 71 -11.79 -14.67 -7.33
C GLN A 71 -11.68 -14.78 -5.80
N GLU A 72 -11.04 -13.81 -5.14
CA GLU A 72 -10.71 -13.86 -3.71
C GLU A 72 -9.76 -15.03 -3.33
N ALA A 73 -9.11 -15.64 -4.32
CA ALA A 73 -8.05 -16.65 -4.15
C ALA A 73 -6.72 -15.97 -3.80
N PHE A 74 -6.70 -15.28 -2.66
CA PHE A 74 -5.66 -14.34 -2.30
C PHE A 74 -4.28 -14.98 -2.09
N THR A 75 -4.23 -16.21 -1.55
CA THR A 75 -2.97 -16.93 -1.35
C THR A 75 -2.33 -17.31 -2.69
N GLU A 76 -3.12 -17.83 -3.62
CA GLU A 76 -2.70 -18.20 -4.97
C GLU A 76 -2.32 -16.96 -5.79
N ALA A 77 -3.07 -15.87 -5.64
CA ALA A 77 -2.76 -14.59 -6.26
C ALA A 77 -1.38 -14.08 -5.81
N ALA A 78 -1.07 -14.15 -4.51
CA ALA A 78 0.23 -13.77 -3.98
C ALA A 78 1.37 -14.59 -4.61
N VAL A 79 1.19 -15.91 -4.74
CA VAL A 79 2.18 -16.79 -5.40
C VAL A 79 2.40 -16.37 -6.85
N ALA A 80 1.33 -16.11 -7.61
CA ALA A 80 1.45 -15.66 -9.00
C ALA A 80 2.18 -14.31 -9.13
N PHE A 81 1.89 -13.34 -8.25
CA PHE A 81 2.63 -12.08 -8.22
C PHE A 81 4.10 -12.25 -7.82
N GLU A 82 4.41 -13.19 -6.94
CA GLU A 82 5.80 -13.53 -6.60
C GLU A 82 6.56 -14.11 -7.78
N GLU A 83 5.94 -14.98 -8.58
CA GLU A 83 6.56 -15.48 -9.81
C GLU A 83 6.84 -14.34 -10.80
N ALA A 84 5.90 -13.42 -10.98
CA ALA A 84 6.12 -12.21 -11.79
C ALA A 84 7.27 -11.34 -11.23
N LEU A 85 7.35 -11.19 -9.91
CA LEU A 85 8.38 -10.43 -9.23
C LEU A 85 9.78 -11.03 -9.40
N ARG A 86 9.91 -12.36 -9.43
CA ARG A 86 11.21 -13.04 -9.65
C ARG A 86 11.79 -12.76 -11.03
N SER A 87 10.95 -12.47 -12.02
CA SER A 87 11.34 -12.17 -13.39
C SER A 87 11.14 -10.69 -13.77
N ALA A 88 11.04 -9.81 -12.79
CA ALA A 88 10.83 -8.37 -13.01
C ALA A 88 12.11 -7.67 -13.49
N GLU A 89 12.07 -7.16 -14.72
CA GLU A 89 13.24 -6.53 -15.36
C GLU A 89 13.43 -5.07 -14.93
N THR A 90 12.35 -4.33 -14.67
CA THR A 90 12.41 -2.90 -14.30
C THR A 90 12.11 -2.65 -12.83
N THR A 91 12.53 -1.50 -12.32
CA THR A 91 12.27 -1.09 -10.94
C THR A 91 10.78 -0.87 -10.69
N GLU A 92 10.07 -0.30 -11.67
CA GLU A 92 8.62 -0.07 -11.64
C GLU A 92 7.86 -1.40 -11.63
N ALA A 93 8.28 -2.37 -12.43
CA ALA A 93 7.71 -3.72 -12.42
C ALA A 93 7.94 -4.40 -11.06
N ARG A 94 9.15 -4.31 -10.51
CA ARG A 94 9.45 -4.81 -9.15
C ARG A 94 8.56 -4.18 -8.09
N ALA A 95 8.38 -2.86 -8.13
CA ALA A 95 7.53 -2.14 -7.20
C ALA A 95 6.08 -2.61 -7.29
N ARG A 96 5.51 -2.64 -8.51
CA ARG A 96 4.13 -3.05 -8.76
C ARG A 96 3.86 -4.50 -8.37
N PHE A 97 4.72 -5.45 -8.75
CA PHE A 97 4.50 -6.86 -8.40
C PHE A 97 4.66 -7.12 -6.90
N ALA A 98 5.61 -6.45 -6.24
CA ALA A 98 5.74 -6.51 -4.79
C ALA A 98 4.51 -5.91 -4.08
N TYR A 99 3.99 -4.79 -4.56
CA TYR A 99 2.75 -4.18 -4.05
C TYR A 99 1.54 -5.12 -4.20
N ASN A 100 1.36 -5.72 -5.38
CA ASN A 100 0.26 -6.64 -5.64
C ASN A 100 0.34 -7.89 -4.75
N ALA A 101 1.54 -8.49 -4.61
CA ALA A 101 1.75 -9.61 -3.70
C ALA A 101 1.44 -9.23 -2.24
N GLY A 102 1.92 -8.06 -1.80
CA GLY A 102 1.66 -7.56 -0.44
C GLY A 102 0.17 -7.32 -0.16
N THR A 103 -0.55 -6.79 -1.15
CA THR A 103 -1.99 -6.55 -1.05
C THR A 103 -2.78 -7.86 -1.00
N ALA A 104 -2.44 -8.84 -1.85
CA ALA A 104 -3.04 -10.17 -1.81
C ALA A 104 -2.78 -10.86 -0.46
N LEU A 105 -1.56 -10.82 0.05
CA LEU A 105 -1.21 -11.37 1.37
C LEU A 105 -1.97 -10.68 2.52
N ALA A 106 -2.22 -9.37 2.41
CA ALA A 106 -3.00 -8.63 3.41
C ALA A 106 -4.45 -9.11 3.45
N GLN A 107 -5.07 -9.36 2.29
CA GLN A 107 -6.42 -9.92 2.20
C GLN A 107 -6.48 -11.37 2.71
N ALA A 108 -5.42 -12.15 2.51
CA ALA A 108 -5.26 -13.48 3.08
C ALA A 108 -4.92 -13.49 4.59
N ASP A 109 -5.02 -12.35 5.28
CA ASP A 109 -4.65 -12.12 6.70
C ASP A 109 -3.20 -12.52 7.06
N SER A 110 -2.35 -12.68 6.04
CA SER A 110 -0.92 -13.00 6.17
C SER A 110 -0.09 -11.73 6.36
N LEU A 111 -0.44 -10.97 7.40
CA LEU A 111 -0.02 -9.57 7.59
C LEU A 111 1.50 -9.37 7.67
N HIS A 112 2.24 -10.27 8.31
CA HIS A 112 3.70 -10.16 8.38
C HIS A 112 4.36 -10.29 7.00
N ALA A 113 3.87 -11.22 6.18
CA ALA A 113 4.35 -11.40 4.81
C ALA A 113 3.93 -10.22 3.94
N ALA A 114 2.69 -9.75 4.08
CA ALA A 114 2.20 -8.54 3.41
C ALA A 114 3.11 -7.34 3.67
N LEU A 115 3.47 -7.10 4.94
CA LEU A 115 4.36 -6.01 5.33
C LEU A 115 5.74 -6.11 4.67
N ALA A 116 6.32 -7.31 4.59
CA ALA A 116 7.60 -7.54 3.92
C ALA A 116 7.54 -7.20 2.42
N HIS A 117 6.46 -7.58 1.75
CA HIS A 117 6.26 -7.28 0.33
C HIS A 117 5.97 -5.80 0.05
N LEU A 118 5.18 -5.15 0.89
CA LEU A 118 4.92 -3.71 0.79
C LEU A 118 6.20 -2.89 1.04
N ARG A 119 7.06 -3.31 1.96
CA ARG A 119 8.40 -2.72 2.13
C ARG A 119 9.26 -2.86 0.88
N ARG A 120 9.26 -4.04 0.23
CA ARG A 120 9.98 -4.24 -1.04
C ARG A 120 9.46 -3.32 -2.14
N ALA A 121 8.14 -3.08 -2.19
CA ALA A 121 7.55 -2.12 -3.12
C ALA A 121 8.06 -0.69 -2.88
N LEU A 122 8.05 -0.24 -1.62
CA LEU A 122 8.53 1.10 -1.24
C LEU A 122 10.06 1.27 -1.39
N ILE A 123 10.85 0.21 -1.24
CA ILE A 123 12.29 0.25 -1.53
C ILE A 123 12.53 0.43 -3.04
N ALA A 124 11.75 -0.25 -3.88
CA ALA A 124 11.85 -0.11 -5.33
C ALA A 124 11.32 1.26 -5.80
N GLN A 125 10.22 1.74 -5.23
CA GLN A 125 9.62 3.03 -5.55
C GLN A 125 9.20 3.74 -4.26
N PRO A 126 10.04 4.63 -3.71
CA PRO A 126 9.76 5.35 -2.47
C PRO A 126 8.52 6.25 -2.53
N ASP A 127 8.13 6.70 -3.73
CA ASP A 127 6.95 7.53 -4.00
C ASP A 127 5.81 6.70 -4.62
N PHE A 128 5.45 5.59 -3.97
CA PHE A 128 4.32 4.74 -4.35
C PHE A 128 3.21 4.88 -3.29
N PRO A 129 2.24 5.81 -3.47
CA PRO A 129 1.30 6.17 -2.42
C PRO A 129 0.40 5.01 -1.99
N GLU A 130 -0.06 4.18 -2.93
CA GLU A 130 -0.89 3.02 -2.63
C GLU A 130 -0.13 1.97 -1.79
N ALA A 131 1.14 1.73 -2.09
CA ALA A 131 1.98 0.85 -1.29
C ALA A 131 2.22 1.40 0.13
N ARG A 132 2.38 2.73 0.27
CA ARG A 132 2.52 3.39 1.58
C ARG A 132 1.25 3.23 2.41
N HIS A 133 0.10 3.52 1.81
CA HIS A 133 -1.20 3.37 2.46
C HIS A 133 -1.43 1.94 2.93
N ASN A 134 -1.22 0.94 2.07
CA ASN A 134 -1.38 -0.47 2.45
C ASN A 134 -0.35 -0.89 3.50
N HIS A 135 0.90 -0.39 3.44
CA HIS A 135 1.93 -0.68 4.45
C HIS A 135 1.50 -0.17 5.83
N GLU A 136 1.02 1.06 5.92
CA GLU A 136 0.51 1.67 7.16
C GLU A 136 -0.70 0.89 7.69
N TRP A 137 -1.67 0.58 6.83
CA TRP A 137 -2.83 -0.22 7.23
C TRP A 137 -2.42 -1.58 7.82
N VAL A 138 -1.53 -2.33 7.14
CA VAL A 138 -1.03 -3.62 7.63
C VAL A 138 -0.25 -3.47 8.94
N HIS A 139 0.62 -2.46 9.03
CA HIS A 139 1.43 -2.20 10.21
C HIS A 139 0.56 -1.96 11.45
N ARG A 140 -0.49 -1.15 11.31
CA ARG A 140 -1.41 -0.82 12.40
C ARG A 140 -2.26 -2.01 12.82
N ARG A 141 -2.74 -2.80 11.86
CA ARG A 141 -3.44 -4.06 12.15
C ARG A 141 -2.57 -5.03 12.95
N LEU A 142 -1.28 -5.13 12.64
CA LEU A 142 -0.31 -5.90 13.42
C LEU A 142 -0.06 -5.33 14.81
N ALA A 143 -0.07 -4.00 14.95
CA ALA A 143 0.08 -3.31 16.23
C ALA A 143 -1.21 -3.33 17.09
N GLY A 144 -2.34 -3.82 16.56
CA GLY A 144 -3.64 -3.75 17.23
C GLY A 144 -4.20 -2.33 17.33
N GLU A 145 -3.68 -1.41 16.51
CA GLU A 145 -4.16 -0.04 16.46
C GLU A 145 -5.46 0.03 15.63
N PRO A 146 -6.42 0.89 16.03
CA PRO A 146 -7.61 1.13 15.22
C PRO A 146 -7.20 1.61 13.80
N PRO A 147 -8.05 1.48 12.76
CA PRO A 147 -7.76 2.09 11.46
C PRO A 147 -7.51 3.60 11.61
N PRO A 148 -6.87 4.26 10.62
CA PRO A 148 -6.79 5.70 10.63
C PRO A 148 -8.21 6.22 10.67
N GLU A 149 -8.54 6.98 11.71
CA GLU A 149 -9.59 7.97 11.57
C GLU A 149 -9.23 8.76 10.30
N ASP A 150 -10.22 9.09 9.48
CA ASP A 150 -10.03 9.93 8.31
C ASP A 150 -9.52 11.29 8.80
N ASN A 151 -8.21 11.36 9.02
CA ASN A 151 -7.47 12.46 9.59
C ASN A 151 -7.15 13.49 8.51
N THR A 152 -7.96 13.54 7.44
CA THR A 152 -8.02 14.73 6.62
C THR A 152 -8.42 15.84 7.59
N PRO A 153 -7.50 16.77 7.93
CA PRO A 153 -7.81 17.78 8.91
C PRO A 153 -9.04 18.52 8.39
N PRO A 154 -10.06 18.74 9.23
CA PRO A 154 -11.28 19.40 8.77
C PRO A 154 -10.91 20.74 8.13
N GLU A 155 -11.65 21.15 7.09
CA GLU A 155 -11.52 22.52 6.60
C GLU A 155 -11.79 23.48 7.77
N PRO A 156 -10.86 24.39 8.09
CA PRO A 156 -11.00 25.27 9.24
C PRO A 156 -12.19 26.21 9.02
N SER A 157 -13.03 26.38 10.05
CA SER A 157 -14.06 27.41 10.04
C SER A 157 -13.44 28.81 10.14
N ASP A 158 -14.23 29.85 9.83
CA ASP A 158 -13.85 31.25 10.09
C ASP A 158 -13.44 31.48 11.56
N PHE A 159 -14.07 30.76 12.49
CA PHE A 159 -13.71 30.80 13.91
C PHE A 159 -12.32 30.21 14.14
N ALA A 160 -12.06 29.02 13.58
CA ALA A 160 -10.77 28.36 13.70
C ALA A 160 -9.63 29.20 13.09
N GLU A 161 -9.87 29.85 11.94
CA GLU A 161 -8.89 30.75 11.33
C GLU A 161 -8.60 32.00 12.20
N GLN A 162 -9.64 32.64 12.74
CA GLN A 162 -9.48 33.78 13.64
C GLN A 162 -8.74 33.39 14.93
N LEU A 163 -9.04 32.20 15.46
CA LEU A 163 -8.38 31.66 16.63
C LEU A 163 -6.89 31.42 16.36
N LYS A 164 -6.57 30.82 15.20
CA LYS A 164 -5.20 30.59 14.75
C LYS A 164 -4.42 31.90 14.60
N ALA A 165 -5.02 32.93 13.98
CA ALA A 165 -4.40 34.24 13.83
C ALA A 165 -4.12 34.91 15.20
N ARG A 166 -5.01 34.73 16.18
CA ARG A 166 -4.79 35.20 17.55
C ARG A 166 -3.71 34.39 18.26
N ALA A 167 -3.66 33.08 18.07
CA ALA A 167 -2.59 32.25 18.62
C ALA A 167 -1.22 32.64 18.03
N ASP A 168 -1.15 32.97 16.74
CA ASP A 168 0.08 33.46 16.11
C ASP A 168 0.58 34.80 16.70
N SER A 169 -0.32 35.71 17.09
CA SER A 169 0.08 36.95 17.76
C SER A 169 0.63 36.71 19.16
N LEU A 170 0.07 35.75 19.90
CA LEU A 170 0.59 35.29 21.18
C LEU A 170 1.98 34.62 21.02
N VAL A 171 2.16 33.82 19.98
CA VAL A 171 3.47 33.23 19.62
C VAL A 171 4.50 34.31 19.32
N ALA A 172 4.13 35.35 18.56
CA ALA A 172 5.01 36.49 18.29
C ALA A 172 5.40 37.25 19.57
N ALA A 173 4.53 37.28 20.57
CA ALA A 173 4.79 37.80 21.91
C ALA A 173 5.51 36.79 22.85
N ARG A 174 5.88 35.60 22.35
CA ARG A 174 6.47 34.48 23.10
C ARG A 174 5.59 33.93 24.22
N GLN A 175 4.28 34.14 24.14
CA GLN A 175 3.29 33.63 25.09
C GLN A 175 2.79 32.24 24.64
N TYR A 176 3.69 31.26 24.60
CA TYR A 176 3.40 29.93 24.02
C TYR A 176 2.34 29.14 24.80
N MET A 177 2.36 29.22 26.13
CA MET A 177 1.36 28.56 26.99
C MET A 177 -0.04 29.14 26.76
N GLU A 178 -0.15 30.46 26.67
CA GLU A 178 -1.44 31.12 26.38
C GLU A 178 -1.93 30.79 24.96
N ALA A 179 -1.01 30.75 23.98
CA ALA A 179 -1.34 30.34 22.61
C ALA A 179 -1.85 28.90 22.56
N LEU A 180 -1.20 27.97 23.28
CA LEU A 180 -1.62 26.57 23.35
C LEU A 180 -2.99 26.44 24.02
N THR A 181 -3.16 27.11 25.16
CA THR A 181 -4.43 27.09 25.93
C THR A 181 -5.58 27.62 25.09
N LEU A 182 -5.37 28.76 24.40
CA LEU A 182 -6.37 29.34 23.50
C LEU A 182 -6.82 28.36 22.41
N MET A 183 -5.88 27.64 21.80
CA MET A 183 -6.18 26.67 20.75
C MET A 183 -6.90 25.43 21.32
N LEU A 184 -6.48 24.92 22.48
CA LEU A 184 -7.12 23.78 23.14
C LEU A 184 -8.55 24.10 23.60
N ASP A 185 -8.78 25.29 24.13
CA ASP A 185 -10.12 25.76 24.51
C ASP A 185 -11.01 25.92 23.27
N GLY A 186 -10.46 26.49 22.19
CA GLY A 186 -11.19 26.61 20.93
C GLY A 186 -11.51 25.25 20.30
N LEU A 187 -10.66 24.24 20.46
CA LEU A 187 -10.92 22.88 20.01
C LEU A 187 -12.12 22.24 20.72
N GLN A 188 -12.37 22.59 21.98
CA GLN A 188 -13.57 22.15 22.70
C GLN A 188 -14.84 22.83 22.17
N GLN A 189 -14.72 24.02 21.59
CA GLN A 189 -15.84 24.78 21.04
C GLN A 189 -16.14 24.43 19.57
N ASP A 190 -15.11 24.22 18.77
CA ASP A 190 -15.20 23.96 17.34
C ASP A 190 -14.18 22.87 16.95
N SER A 191 -14.70 21.71 16.55
CA SER A 191 -13.88 20.57 16.14
C SER A 191 -13.01 20.87 14.92
N THR A 192 -13.34 21.87 14.11
CA THR A 192 -12.53 22.27 12.94
C THR A 192 -11.19 22.90 13.34
N VAL A 193 -11.00 23.30 14.60
CA VAL A 193 -9.69 23.72 15.14
C VAL A 193 -8.66 22.57 15.06
N ALA A 194 -9.11 21.32 14.97
CA ALA A 194 -8.25 20.16 14.70
C ALA A 194 -7.45 20.29 13.39
N ALA A 195 -7.89 21.14 12.46
CA ALA A 195 -7.14 21.55 11.26
C ALA A 195 -5.70 22.02 11.58
N PHE A 196 -5.51 22.60 12.78
CA PHE A 196 -4.25 23.16 13.25
C PHE A 196 -3.52 22.23 14.24
N GLY A 197 -3.76 20.91 14.17
CA GLY A 197 -3.16 19.90 15.06
C GLY A 197 -1.63 20.01 15.16
N ASP A 198 -0.93 20.07 14.02
CA ASP A 198 0.54 20.21 13.96
C ASP A 198 1.05 21.48 14.65
N PHE A 199 0.29 22.57 14.57
CA PHE A 199 0.64 23.82 15.23
C PHE A 199 0.54 23.69 16.75
N MET A 200 -0.54 23.08 17.25
CA MET A 200 -0.72 22.82 18.68
C MET A 200 0.36 21.88 19.23
N GLN A 201 0.72 20.82 18.49
CA GLN A 201 1.82 19.92 18.88
C GLN A 201 3.15 20.65 19.02
N ARG A 202 3.47 21.58 18.10
CA ARG A 202 4.69 22.40 18.20
C ARG A 202 4.66 23.33 19.41
N LEU A 203 3.51 23.93 19.74
CA LEU A 203 3.38 24.77 20.94
C LEU A 203 3.57 23.96 22.22
N ASP A 204 2.97 22.78 22.31
CA ASP A 204 3.12 21.88 23.46
C ASP A 204 4.58 21.51 23.70
N ALA A 205 5.31 21.16 22.63
CA ALA A 205 6.74 20.87 22.72
C ALA A 205 7.56 22.07 23.28
N VAL A 206 7.27 23.30 22.83
CA VAL A 206 7.94 24.51 23.34
C VAL A 206 7.60 24.77 24.81
N VAL A 207 6.34 24.60 25.18
CA VAL A 207 5.88 24.78 26.57
C VAL A 207 6.56 23.80 27.52
N GLN A 208 6.69 22.52 27.13
CA GLN A 208 7.36 21.50 27.93
C GLN A 208 8.83 21.83 28.19
N ILE A 209 9.55 22.37 27.19
CA ILE A 209 10.95 22.80 27.33
C ILE A 209 11.06 23.91 28.39
N ASP A 210 10.23 24.95 28.30
CA ASP A 210 10.28 26.12 29.19
C ASP A 210 10.00 25.75 30.66
N THR A 211 9.11 24.77 30.88
CA THR A 211 8.82 24.23 32.23
C THR A 211 9.94 23.35 32.79
N SER A 212 10.77 22.73 31.94
CA SER A 212 11.86 21.86 32.39
C SER A 212 13.09 22.65 32.87
N ASP A 213 13.35 23.81 32.26
CA ASP A 213 14.47 24.71 32.61
C ASP A 213 14.21 25.54 33.88
N SER A 214 12.99 25.56 34.40
CA SER A 214 12.58 26.33 35.58
C SER A 214 12.65 25.56 36.91
N THR A 215 13.20 24.34 36.91
CA THR A 215 13.43 23.55 38.14
C THR A 215 14.65 24.11 38.90
N PRO A 216 14.50 24.65 40.12
CA PRO A 216 15.67 25.14 40.88
C PRO A 216 16.60 23.97 41.23
N PRO A 217 17.93 24.16 41.24
CA PRO A 217 18.85 23.12 41.69
C PRO A 217 18.50 22.72 43.13
N PRO A 218 18.62 21.43 43.49
CA PRO A 218 18.34 20.99 44.86
C PRO A 218 19.25 21.75 45.82
N ASP A 219 18.66 22.34 46.86
CA ASP A 219 19.38 23.02 47.93
C ASP A 219 20.42 22.05 48.52
N SER A 220 21.69 22.31 48.24
CA SER A 220 22.81 21.59 48.82
C SER A 220 22.97 22.03 50.28
N LEU A 221 22.55 21.16 51.21
CA LEU A 221 22.87 21.24 52.64
C LEU A 221 24.36 20.98 52.91
#